data_AF-A0A7J3TXP0-F1
#
_entry.id   AF-A0A7J3TXP0-F1
#
_cell.length_a   1.000
_cell.length_b   1.000
_cell.length_c   1.000
_cell.angle_alpha   90.00
_cell.angle_beta   90.00
_cell.angle_gamma   90.00
#
_symmetry.space_group_name_H-M   'P 1'
#
loop_
_entity.id
_entity.type
_entity.pdbx_description
1 polymer ?
#
loop_
_entity_poly.entity_id
_entity_poly.type
_entity_poly.pdbx_seq_one_letter_code
_entity_poly.pdbx_strand_id
1 'polypeptide(L)' 'MKPMRVRMSGFSNLLTVDEALERLLEVVKDRKLEVDEVHLEDSVDRVCAEDILAPVDIPPFNRS' A
#
# COMPACT_ATOMS: atom_id res chain seq x y z
N MET A 1 50.58 14.32 1.68
CA MET A 1 49.59 14.27 0.57
C MET A 1 48.24 13.87 1.17
N LYS A 2 47.24 14.76 1.25
CA LYS A 2 45.89 14.38 1.74
C LYS A 2 45.11 13.73 0.58
N PRO A 3 44.38 12.61 0.80
CA PRO A 3 43.57 12.01 -0.25
C PRO A 3 42.46 12.99 -0.67
N MET A 4 42.35 13.21 -1.97
CA MET A 4 41.31 14.01 -2.59
C MET A 4 39.95 13.32 -2.37
N ARG A 5 39.09 13.95 -1.58
CA ARG A 5 37.75 13.43 -1.28
C ARG A 5 36.87 13.64 -2.52
N VAL A 6 36.73 12.62 -3.36
CA VAL A 6 35.88 12.68 -4.56
C VAL A 6 34.42 12.72 -4.12
N ARG A 7 33.89 13.94 -3.95
CA ARG A 7 32.44 14.13 -3.81
C ARG A 7 31.78 13.70 -5.13
N MET A 8 30.69 12.93 -5.03
CA MET A 8 29.87 12.43 -6.16
C MET A 8 30.45 11.26 -6.98
N SER A 9 31.41 10.48 -6.47
CA SER A 9 31.90 9.28 -7.17
C SER A 9 31.00 8.02 -7.06
N GLY A 10 29.85 8.12 -6.39
CA GLY A 10 29.02 6.95 -6.06
C GLY A 10 27.76 6.75 -6.90
N PHE A 11 27.26 7.78 -7.58
CA PHE A 11 25.99 7.71 -8.30
C PHE A 11 26.19 8.17 -9.74
N SER A 12 26.17 7.21 -10.67
CA SER A 12 26.33 7.46 -12.11
C SER A 12 25.12 8.18 -12.72
N ASN A 13 23.97 8.12 -12.06
CA ASN A 13 22.75 8.81 -12.46
C ASN A 13 21.91 9.17 -11.22
N LEU A 14 21.26 10.34 -11.24
CA LEU A 14 20.34 10.77 -10.18
C LEU A 14 18.91 10.54 -10.65
N LEU A 15 18.04 10.12 -9.73
CA LEU A 15 16.60 10.02 -9.96
C LEU A 15 15.89 11.12 -9.18
N THR A 16 14.82 11.65 -9.75
CA THR A 16 13.87 12.45 -8.98
C THR A 16 13.13 11.57 -7.99
N VAL A 17 12.50 12.18 -6.98
CA VAL A 17 11.69 11.45 -6.00
C VAL A 17 10.53 10.73 -6.70
N ASP A 18 9.90 11.36 -7.69
CA ASP A 18 8.78 10.79 -8.44
C ASP A 18 9.23 9.59 -9.27
N GLU A 19 10.36 9.69 -9.97
CA GLU A 19 10.94 8.56 -10.73
C GLU A 19 11.30 7.38 -9.82
N ALA A 20 11.80 7.66 -8.61
CA ALA A 20 12.12 6.63 -7.65
C ALA A 20 10.85 5.96 -7.09
N LEU A 21 9.81 6.74 -6.80
CA LEU A 21 8.53 6.25 -6.30
C LEU A 21 7.81 5.41 -7.36
N GLU A 22 7.75 5.87 -8.60
CA GLU A 22 7.12 5.14 -9.71
C GLU A 22 7.79 3.78 -9.91
N ARG A 23 9.12 3.73 -9.97
CA ARG A 23 9.87 2.48 -10.08
C ARG A 23 9.61 1.54 -8.91
N LEU A 24 9.51 2.08 -7.69
CA LEU A 24 9.23 1.28 -6.50
C LEU A 24 7.82 0.68 -6.56
N LEU A 25 6.82 1.49 -6.92
CA LEU A 25 5.43 1.04 -7.06
C LEU A 25 5.29 -0.01 -8.18
N GLU A 26 5.98 0.18 -9.30
CA GLU A 26 6.02 -0.78 -10.41
C GLU A 26 6.53 -2.17 -10.01
N VAL A 27 7.49 -2.25 -9.08
CA VAL A 27 8.01 -3.54 -8.58
C VAL A 27 7.02 -4.25 -7.66
N VAL A 28 6.14 -3.51 -6.98
CA VAL A 28 5.20 -4.10 -6.00
C VAL A 28 3.77 -4.23 -6.52
N LYS A 29 3.41 -3.57 -7.62
CA LYS A 29 2.02 -3.51 -8.13
C LYS A 29 1.37 -4.87 -8.36
N ASP A 30 2.15 -5.85 -8.83
CA ASP A 30 1.65 -7.17 -9.19
C ASP A 30 1.73 -8.17 -8.00
N ARG A 31 2.19 -7.71 -6.84
CA ARG A 31 2.21 -8.55 -5.63
C ARG A 31 0.79 -8.70 -5.12
N LYS A 32 0.23 -9.90 -5.28
CA LYS A 32 -1.00 -10.29 -4.62
C LYS A 32 -0.69 -10.68 -3.19
N LEU A 33 -1.31 -9.98 -2.24
CA LEU A 33 -1.32 -10.40 -0.84
C LEU A 33 -2.30 -11.56 -0.70
N GLU A 34 -2.01 -12.48 0.22
CA GLU A 34 -2.97 -13.50 0.61
C GLU A 34 -4.13 -12.86 1.37
N VAL A 35 -5.30 -13.48 1.29
CA VAL A 35 -6.52 -13.03 1.96
C VAL A 35 -6.72 -13.92 3.18
N ASP A 36 -6.89 -13.28 4.33
CA ASP A 36 -7.16 -13.95 5.60
C ASP A 36 -8.56 -13.58 6.11
N GLU A 37 -9.28 -14.56 6.64
CA GLU A 37 -10.45 -14.30 7.48
C GLU A 37 -9.98 -13.90 8.89
N VAL A 38 -10.52 -12.81 9.40
CA VAL A 38 -10.18 -12.27 10.71
C VAL A 38 -11.44 -11.96 11.51
N HIS A 39 -11.31 -11.90 12.82
CA HIS A 39 -12.37 -11.39 13.69
C HIS A 39 -12.62 -9.90 13.42
N LEU A 40 -13.87 -9.46 13.61
CA LEU A 40 -14.27 -8.07 13.34
C LEU A 40 -13.49 -7.08 14.21
N GLU A 41 -13.17 -7.45 15.44
CA GLU A 41 -12.40 -6.61 16.35
C GLU A 41 -10.95 -6.38 15.86
N ASP A 42 -10.43 -7.29 15.03
CA ASP A 42 -9.08 -7.26 14.47
C ASP A 42 -9.03 -6.67 13.04
N SER A 43 -10.17 -6.19 12.52
CA SER A 43 -10.29 -5.72 11.13
C SER A 43 -9.88 -4.26 10.94
N VAL A 44 -9.64 -3.50 12.02
CA VAL A 44 -9.24 -2.09 11.96
C VAL A 44 -7.90 -1.98 11.21
N ASP A 45 -7.80 -0.97 10.33
CA ASP A 45 -6.64 -0.71 9.47
C ASP A 45 -6.31 -1.81 8.44
N ARG A 46 -7.17 -2.82 8.26
CA ARG A 46 -7.07 -3.79 7.16
C ARG A 46 -7.79 -3.31 5.90
N VAL A 47 -7.36 -3.82 4.75
CA VAL A 47 -8.07 -3.64 3.47
C VAL A 47 -9.00 -4.83 3.28
N CYS A 48 -10.30 -4.59 3.15
CA CYS A 48 -11.26 -5.65 2.86
C CYS A 48 -11.03 -6.19 1.44
N ALA A 49 -10.93 -7.51 1.32
CA ALA A 49 -10.60 -8.18 0.07
C ALA A 49 -11.82 -8.50 -0.80
N GLU A 50 -13.03 -8.18 -0.33
CA GLU A 50 -14.30 -8.46 -0.99
C GLU A 50 -15.32 -7.34 -0.79
N ASP A 51 -16.35 -7.33 -1.63
CA ASP A 51 -17.49 -6.42 -1.48
C ASP A 51 -18.41 -6.93 -0.36
N ILE A 52 -18.79 -6.05 0.57
CA ILE A 52 -19.72 -6.38 1.65
C ILE A 52 -21.11 -5.84 1.31
N LEU A 53 -22.07 -6.76 1.18
CA LEU A 53 -23.48 -6.44 0.92
C LEU A 53 -24.31 -6.62 2.19
N ALA A 54 -25.21 -5.67 2.45
CA ALA A 54 -26.15 -5.81 3.55
C ALA A 54 -27.09 -7.00 3.27
N PRO A 55 -27.17 -8.00 4.16
CA PRO A 55 -28.04 -9.15 3.94
C PRO A 55 -29.52 -8.83 4.24
N VAL A 56 -29.79 -7.70 4.90
CA VAL A 56 -31.11 -7.27 5.34
C VAL A 56 -31.21 -5.74 5.28
N ASP A 57 -32.42 -5.23 5.09
CA ASP A 57 -32.72 -3.81 5.27
C ASP A 57 -32.59 -3.40 6.75
N ILE A 58 -32.17 -2.17 7.02
CA ILE A 58 -32.07 -1.63 8.38
C ILE A 58 -32.80 -0.27 8.46
N PRO A 59 -33.94 -0.18 9.19
CA PRO A 59 -34.63 -1.28 9.86
C PRO A 59 -35.29 -2.25 8.86
N PRO A 60 -35.48 -3.54 9.23
CA PRO A 60 -36.15 -4.51 8.37
C PRO A 60 -37.69 -4.37 8.41
N PHE A 61 -38.20 -3.24 8.90
CA PHE A 61 -39.62 -2.96 9.07
C PHE A 61 -39.88 -1.46 8.98
N ASN A 62 -41.13 -1.09 8.69
CA ASN A 62 -41.55 0.30 8.70
C ASN A 62 -41.60 0.82 10.14
N ARG A 63 -40.79 1.82 10.44
CA ARG A 63 -40.82 2.52 11.74
C ARG A 63 -41.64 3.82 11.62
N SER A 64 -42.45 4.11 12.64
CA SER A 64 -43.17 5.38 12.78
C SER A 64 -42.28 6.48 13.38
#